data_AF-A0A9N9I3X6-F1
#
_entry.id   AF-A0A9N9I3X6-F1
#
_cell.length_a   1.000
_cell.length_b   1.000
_cell.length_c   1.000
_cell.angle_alpha   90.00
_cell.angle_beta   90.00
_cell.angle_gamma   90.00
#
_symmetry.space_group_name_H-M   'P 1'
#
loop_
_entity.id
_entity.type
_entity.pdbx_description
1 polymer ?
#
loop_
_entity_poly.entity_id
_entity_poly.type
_entity_poly.pdbx_seq_one_letter_code
_entity_poly.pdbx_strand_id
1 'polypeptide(L)'
;PNILKGTATCFAELLKKCWDKDPEKRPSAIEIYETILNWKNSTEFLSEFLKSDKEMVIESNSGLNNVEDSTIHTSKFISYINQQSHGQITANEMISNNNIYFE
;
A
#
# COMPACT_ATOMS: atom_id res chain seq x y z
N PRO A 1 -2.05 8.30 -11.39
CA PRO A 1 -2.59 8.00 -10.04
C PRO A 1 -3.11 9.28 -9.37
N ASN A 2 -4.35 9.22 -8.86
CA ASN A 2 -4.87 10.28 -8.01
C ASN A 2 -4.34 10.05 -6.58
N ILE A 3 -3.63 11.03 -6.01
CA ILE A 3 -3.10 10.97 -4.66
C ILE A 3 -4.05 11.75 -3.77
N LEU A 4 -4.56 11.10 -2.71
CA LEU A 4 -5.55 11.70 -1.82
C LEU A 4 -4.99 12.93 -1.12
N LYS A 5 -5.85 13.95 -0.93
CA LYS A 5 -5.48 15.13 -0.15
C LYS A 5 -5.21 14.71 1.30
N GLY A 6 -4.13 15.22 1.86
CA GLY A 6 -3.69 14.87 3.22
C GLY A 6 -2.73 13.68 3.27
N THR A 7 -2.42 13.01 2.16
CA THR A 7 -1.29 12.05 2.10
C THR A 7 0.03 12.75 2.41
N ALA A 8 0.88 12.13 3.23
CA ALA A 8 2.22 12.62 3.56
C ALA A 8 3.00 12.91 2.28
N THR A 9 3.68 14.06 2.24
CA THR A 9 4.39 14.57 1.06
C THR A 9 5.47 13.59 0.63
N CYS A 10 6.27 13.09 1.58
CA CYS A 10 7.31 12.10 1.31
C CYS A 10 6.76 10.83 0.62
N PHE A 11 5.60 10.33 1.07
CA PHE A 11 4.93 9.18 0.45
C PHE A 11 4.34 9.53 -0.92
N ALA A 12 3.72 10.70 -1.06
CA ALA A 12 3.19 11.18 -2.33
C ALA A 12 4.28 11.33 -3.40
N GLU A 13 5.47 11.77 -3.03
CA GLU A 13 6.63 11.85 -3.92
C GLU A 13 7.15 10.47 -4.33
N LEU A 14 7.24 9.52 -3.40
CA LEU A 14 7.59 8.14 -3.72
C LEU A 14 6.58 7.53 -4.70
N LEU A 15 5.28 7.70 -4.44
CA LEU A 15 4.21 7.22 -5.32
C LEU A 15 4.32 7.81 -6.73
N LYS A 16 4.63 9.11 -6.87
CA LYS A 16 4.84 9.73 -8.19
C LYS A 16 5.97 9.06 -8.96
N LYS A 17 7.09 8.73 -8.31
CA LYS A 17 8.21 8.00 -8.93
C LYS A 17 7.81 6.57 -9.31
N CYS A 18 7.15 5.85 -8.40
CA CYS A 18 6.67 4.48 -8.66
C CYS A 18 5.71 4.38 -9.85
N TRP A 19 4.94 5.45 -10.10
CA TRP A 19 4.00 5.53 -11.20
C TRP A 19 4.49 6.35 -12.40
N ASP A 20 5.80 6.54 -12.55
CA ASP A 20 6.33 7.16 -13.77
C ASP A 20 5.91 6.34 -15.00
N LYS A 21 5.57 7.06 -16.08
CA LYS A 21 5.18 6.44 -17.36
C LYS A 21 6.36 5.69 -17.98
N ASP A 22 7.56 6.20 -17.77
CA ASP A 22 8.81 5.60 -18.20
C ASP A 22 9.25 4.53 -17.17
N PRO A 23 9.30 3.24 -17.54
CA PRO A 23 9.70 2.17 -16.62
C PRO A 23 11.09 2.38 -16.02
N GLU A 24 12.02 2.97 -16.77
CA GLU A 24 13.41 3.20 -16.33
C GLU A 24 13.52 4.28 -15.25
N LYS A 25 12.48 5.11 -15.09
CA LYS A 25 12.41 6.13 -14.03
C LYS A 25 11.76 5.65 -12.75
N ARG A 26 11.20 4.43 -12.76
CA ARG A 26 10.60 3.84 -11.57
C ARG A 26 11.72 3.36 -10.65
N PRO A 27 11.60 3.59 -9.34
CA PRO A 27 12.56 3.06 -8.40
C PRO A 27 12.47 1.53 -8.37
N SER A 28 13.61 0.90 -8.22
CA SER A 28 13.74 -0.52 -7.90
C SER A 28 13.14 -0.82 -6.52
N ALA A 29 12.88 -2.11 -6.26
CA ALA A 29 12.43 -2.55 -4.95
C ALA A 29 13.43 -2.20 -3.82
N ILE A 30 14.74 -2.20 -4.13
CA ILE A 30 15.80 -1.85 -3.19
C ILE A 30 15.73 -0.36 -2.84
N GLU A 31 15.61 0.52 -3.82
CA GLU A 31 15.51 1.96 -3.58
C GLU A 31 14.24 2.31 -2.78
N ILE A 32 13.13 1.63 -3.04
CA ILE A 32 11.89 1.77 -2.25
C ILE A 32 12.14 1.34 -0.80
N TYR A 33 12.78 0.18 -0.59
CA TYR A 33 13.09 -0.33 0.75
C TYR A 33 13.99 0.63 1.53
N GLU A 34 15.07 1.11 0.94
CA GLU A 34 15.99 2.07 1.55
C GLU A 34 15.29 3.38 1.89
N THR A 35 14.42 3.87 0.99
CA THR A 35 13.61 5.06 1.22
C THR A 35 12.72 4.90 2.46
N ILE A 36 12.00 3.78 2.57
CA ILE A 36 11.11 3.50 3.71
C ILE A 36 11.92 3.31 5.00
N LEU A 37 13.07 2.63 4.92
CA LEU A 37 13.96 2.43 6.07
C LEU A 37 14.49 3.77 6.60
N ASN A 38 14.84 4.69 5.71
CA ASN A 38 15.26 6.05 6.08
C ASN A 38 14.13 6.81 6.81
N TRP A 39 12.88 6.71 6.33
CA TRP A 39 11.75 7.32 7.01
C TRP A 39 11.52 6.76 8.42
N LYS A 40 11.61 5.44 8.57
CA LYS A 40 11.42 4.76 9.86
C LYS A 40 12.41 5.26 10.93
N ASN A 41 13.62 5.63 10.52
CA ASN A 41 14.69 6.05 11.43
C ASN A 41 14.76 7.57 11.65
N SER A 42 13.83 8.35 11.08
CA SER A 42 13.85 9.81 11.16
C SER A 42 12.57 10.36 11.78
N THR A 43 12.73 11.13 12.85
CA THR A 43 11.63 11.76 13.58
C THR A 43 10.86 12.78 12.74
N GLU A 44 11.51 13.40 11.76
CA GLU A 44 10.89 14.34 10.83
C GLU A 44 9.80 13.67 10.00
N PHE A 45 10.15 12.57 9.30
CA PHE A 45 9.18 11.83 8.48
C PHE A 45 8.08 11.22 9.33
N LEU A 46 8.40 10.66 10.50
CA LEU A 46 7.39 10.14 11.43
C LEU A 46 6.38 11.23 11.84
N SER A 47 6.86 12.45 12.12
CA SER A 47 5.97 13.58 12.46
C SER A 47 5.09 14.00 11.29
N GLU A 48 5.59 13.92 10.06
CA GLU A 48 4.83 14.17 8.85
C GLU A 48 3.73 13.13 8.64
N PHE A 49 4.04 11.84 8.82
CA PHE A 49 3.05 10.77 8.76
C PHE A 49 1.96 10.94 9.82
N LEU A 50 2.32 11.26 11.08
CA LEU A 50 1.34 11.51 12.14
C LEU A 50 0.43 12.72 11.86
N LYS A 51 0.94 13.73 11.16
CA LYS A 51 0.14 14.87 10.72
C LYS A 51 -0.79 14.45 9.58
N SER A 52 -0.26 13.73 8.60
CA SER A 52 -1.00 13.17 7.46
C SER A 52 -2.17 12.29 7.91
N ASP A 53 -1.95 11.40 8.88
CA ASP A 53 -3.00 10.51 9.42
C ASP A 53 -4.20 11.27 9.99
N LYS A 54 -3.98 12.49 10.52
CA LYS A 54 -5.04 13.35 11.06
C LYS A 54 -5.75 14.15 9.97
N GLU A 55 -5.03 14.50 8.90
CA GLU A 55 -5.51 15.36 7.82
C GLU A 55 -6.15 14.57 6.67
N MET A 56 -5.82 13.28 6.54
CA MET A 56 -6.35 12.41 5.50
C MET A 56 -7.84 12.17 5.72
N VAL A 57 -8.65 12.93 5.01
CA VAL A 57 -10.09 12.70 4.94
C VAL A 57 -10.34 11.67 3.85
N ILE A 58 -10.64 10.44 4.27
CA ILE A 58 -11.25 9.48 3.36
C ILE A 58 -12.68 9.99 3.17
N GLU A 59 -12.97 10.57 2.00
CA GLU A 59 -14.36 10.72 1.57
C GLU A 59 -14.92 9.30 1.47
N SER A 60 -15.57 8.85 2.54
CA SER A 60 -16.53 7.77 2.47
C SER A 60 -17.63 8.27 1.55
N ASN A 61 -17.48 8.07 0.24
CA ASN A 61 -18.62 8.03 -0.64
C ASN A 61 -19.45 6.83 -0.17
N SER A 62 -20.31 7.07 0.82
CA SER A 62 -21.54 6.32 1.10
C SER A 62 -22.54 6.56 -0.05
N GLY A 63 -22.06 6.39 -1.27
CA GLY A 63 -22.70 6.76 -2.53
C GLY A 63 -22.27 5.81 -3.62
N LEU A 64 -22.32 4.51 -3.35
CA LEU A 64 -22.47 3.49 -4.38
C LEU A 64 -23.87 3.64 -4.98
N ASN A 65 -24.11 4.69 -5.76
CA ASN A 65 -25.25 4.81 -6.65
C ASN A 65 -24.90 5.82 -7.74
N ASN A 66 -24.81 5.29 -8.95
CA ASN A 66 -24.97 5.92 -10.26
C ASN A 66 -23.68 6.12 -11.09
N VAL A 67 -23.44 5.11 -11.96
CA VAL A 67 -23.27 5.24 -13.45
C VAL A 67 -22.22 6.26 -13.92
N GLU A 68 -21.19 5.96 -14.72
CA GLU A 68 -20.95 5.00 -15.80
C GLU A 68 -19.42 4.92 -16.02
N ASP A 69 -18.92 3.78 -16.49
CA ASP A 69 -17.59 3.64 -17.13
C ASP A 69 -16.30 3.92 -16.32
N SER A 70 -16.18 3.32 -15.13
CA SER A 70 -14.86 2.87 -14.71
C SER A 70 -14.97 1.49 -14.07
N THR A 71 -14.54 0.46 -14.79
CA THR A 71 -14.27 -0.86 -14.21
C THR A 71 -13.17 -0.70 -13.16
N ILE A 72 -13.57 -0.34 -11.94
CA ILE A 72 -12.72 -0.45 -10.76
C ILE A 72 -12.44 -1.94 -10.61
N HIS A 73 -11.27 -2.35 -11.08
CA HIS A 73 -10.79 -3.72 -10.92
C HIS A 73 -10.28 -3.87 -9.50
N THR A 74 -11.21 -4.00 -8.55
CA THR A 74 -10.84 -4.46 -7.22
C THR A 74 -10.56 -5.95 -7.30
N SER A 75 -9.52 -6.39 -6.60
CA SER A 75 -9.26 -7.82 -6.42
C SER A 75 -10.51 -8.44 -5.80
N LYS A 76 -11.18 -9.32 -6.56
CA LYS A 76 -12.26 -10.14 -6.02
C LYS A 76 -11.64 -11.19 -5.13
N PHE A 77 -12.17 -11.35 -3.93
CA PHE A 77 -11.80 -12.47 -3.08
C PHE A 77 -12.16 -13.76 -3.84
N ILE A 78 -11.16 -14.58 -4.17
CA ILE A 78 -11.43 -15.92 -4.69
C ILE A 78 -12.02 -16.69 -3.50
N SER A 79 -13.32 -16.97 -3.55
CA SER A 79 -14.00 -17.77 -2.52
C SER A 79 -13.55 -19.23 -2.65
N TYR A 80 -12.32 -19.52 -2.25
CA TYR A 80 -11.83 -20.90 -2.14
C TYR A 80 -12.29 -21.45 -0.78
N ILE A 81 -13.54 -21.88 -0.73
CA ILE A 81 -14.08 -22.62 0.42
C ILE A 81 -14.47 -24.01 -0.07
N ASN A 82 -13.71 -25.01 0.40
CA ASN A 82 -13.95 -26.45 0.39
C ASN A 82 -13.68 -27.23 -0.92
N GLN A 83 -12.40 -27.52 -1.17
CA GLN A 83 -12.00 -28.90 -1.49
C GLN A 83 -11.10 -29.39 -0.34
N GLN A 84 -11.70 -30.10 0.60
CA GLN A 84 -11.04 -30.68 1.77
C GLN A 84 -10.11 -31.83 1.36
N SER A 85 -8.88 -31.83 1.85
CA SER A 85 -8.22 -33.06 2.28
C SER A 85 -7.16 -32.76 3.36
N HIS A 86 -7.57 -32.93 4.61
CA HIS A 86 -6.76 -33.24 5.80
C HIS A 86 -5.32 -32.69 5.88
N GLY A 87 -5.17 -31.52 6.50
CA GLY A 87 -3.93 -31.04 7.10
C GLY A 87 -4.24 -29.81 7.94
N GLN A 88 -4.00 -29.87 9.25
CA GLN A 88 -4.38 -28.84 10.22
C GLN A 88 -3.83 -27.46 9.84
N ILE A 89 -4.69 -26.44 9.79
CA ILE A 89 -4.24 -25.03 9.81
C ILE A 89 -4.67 -24.46 11.15
N THR A 90 -3.72 -24.40 12.09
CA THR A 90 -3.87 -23.66 13.34
C THR A 90 -3.89 -22.17 13.05
N ALA A 91 -4.87 -21.47 13.63
CA ALA A 91 -4.89 -20.01 13.63
C ALA A 91 -3.65 -19.45 14.36
N ASN A 92 -3.11 -18.35 13.83
CA ASN A 92 -2.01 -17.53 14.34
C ASN A 92 -0.60 -17.86 13.83
N GLU A 93 -0.25 -17.29 12.68
CA GLU A 93 1.07 -16.67 12.53
C GLU A 93 0.86 -15.26 11.95
N MET A 94 1.01 -14.26 12.81
CA MET A 94 1.41 -12.94 12.34
C MET A 94 2.75 -13.15 11.65
N ILE A 95 2.79 -12.99 10.32
CA ILE A 95 4.05 -13.03 9.58
C ILE A 95 4.85 -11.80 10.03
N SER A 96 5.65 -11.98 11.07
CA SER A 96 6.79 -11.16 11.38
C SER A 96 7.72 -11.28 10.18
N ASN A 97 7.70 -10.28 9.30
CA ASN A 97 8.61 -10.15 8.17
C ASN A 97 10.06 -9.97 8.69
N ASN A 98 10.67 -11.07 9.09
CA ASN A 98 12.11 -11.21 9.21
C ASN A 98 12.57 -12.20 8.13
N ASN A 99 13.44 -11.71 7.26
CA ASN A 99 14.22 -12.41 6.23
C ASN A 99 13.55 -12.53 4.86
N ILE A 100 13.69 -11.48 4.06
CA ILE A 100 13.90 -11.65 2.62
C ILE A 100 15.32 -11.15 2.33
N TYR A 101 16.27 -12.08 2.34
CA TYR A 101 17.57 -11.86 1.71
C TYR A 101 17.39 -12.13 0.22
N PHE A 102 17.75 -11.18 -0.62
CA PHE A 102 17.94 -11.42 -2.04
C PHE A 102 19.44 -11.67 -2.24
N GLU A 103 19.78 -12.88 -2.68
CA GLU A 103 21.10 -13.22 -3.23
C GLU A 103 21.35 -12.52 -4.57
#